data_AF-A0A2P4Y060-F1
#
_entry.id   AF-A0A2P4Y060-F1
#
_cell.length_a   1.000
_cell.length_b   1.000
_cell.length_c   1.000
_cell.angle_alpha   90.00
_cell.angle_beta   90.00
_cell.angle_gamma   90.00
#
_symmetry.space_group_name_H-M   'P 1'
#
loop_
_entity.id
_entity.type
_entity.pdbx_description
1 polymer ?
#
loop_
_entity_poly.entity_id
_entity_poly.type
_entity_poly.pdbx_seq_one_letter_code
_entity_poly.pdbx_strand_id
1 'polypeptide(L)'
;MIEFDIFDARTDLKRVMKYKAKTLRRIKEFKEMRIEWERRQPVVEKELSQLTEEDIDRGWGEAFETEKHILHFSLELSVEDILSKKQQVREYEEEIENLRIELEDLDRDLEECILNETMELESYRDMELQRADAMFTEEKARRVRVQRIRWGTRNVRKHVILRERQDLQVLQKETLAKLQVEELGVLAFEKKQFVKRKLEQVIEDAARSRAQRSKAMLEMKRNSNVLLGFNEAVQKMQAITQEYTFQYRLPKSEAVQKMQAITQEYTFQYRLPNESADKVNGETNAGDTKIDYDGSTFDLAMSSV
;
A
#
# COMPACT_ATOMS: atom_id res chain seq x y z
N MET A 1 -27.43 -8.87 12.65
CA MET A 1 -27.21 -9.13 14.08
C MET A 1 -26.70 -7.84 14.72
N ILE A 2 -25.53 -7.36 14.28
CA ILE A 2 -24.93 -6.07 14.67
C ILE A 2 -25.91 -4.88 14.53
N GLU A 3 -26.68 -4.78 13.44
CA GLU A 3 -27.68 -3.69 13.29
C GLU A 3 -28.78 -3.67 14.36
N PHE A 4 -29.19 -4.85 14.86
CA PHE A 4 -30.15 -4.95 15.95
C PHE A 4 -29.50 -4.52 17.27
N ASP A 5 -28.25 -4.94 17.50
CA ASP A 5 -27.48 -4.58 18.69
C ASP A 5 -27.25 -3.05 18.75
N ILE A 6 -26.93 -2.41 17.62
CA ILE A 6 -26.84 -0.94 17.48
C ILE A 6 -28.18 -0.28 17.85
N PHE A 7 -29.30 -0.84 17.40
CA PHE A 7 -30.62 -0.30 17.70
C PHE A 7 -30.96 -0.39 19.20
N ASP A 8 -30.65 -1.52 19.82
CA ASP A 8 -30.89 -1.75 21.25
C ASP A 8 -30.01 -0.83 22.10
N ALA A 9 -28.71 -0.74 21.81
CA ALA A 9 -27.79 0.17 22.50
C ALA A 9 -28.22 1.65 22.36
N ARG A 10 -28.72 2.08 21.18
CA ARG A 10 -29.30 3.43 20.99
C ARG A 10 -30.56 3.65 21.83
N THR A 11 -31.39 2.61 21.97
CA THR A 11 -32.62 2.68 22.77
C THR A 11 -32.30 2.79 24.25
N ASP A 12 -31.32 2.03 24.71
CA ASP A 12 -30.84 2.04 26.08
C ASP A 12 -30.15 3.37 26.42
N LEU A 13 -29.34 3.91 25.53
CA LEU A 13 -28.75 5.24 25.68
C LEU A 13 -29.81 6.32 25.90
N LYS A 14 -30.87 6.32 25.07
CA LYS A 14 -31.99 7.27 25.23
C LYS A 14 -32.70 7.10 26.57
N ARG A 15 -32.89 5.85 27.01
CA ARG A 15 -33.53 5.52 28.29
C ARG A 15 -32.70 6.05 29.47
N VAL A 16 -31.40 5.78 29.49
CA VAL A 16 -30.48 6.21 30.57
C VAL A 16 -30.39 7.74 30.61
N MET A 17 -30.27 8.39 29.45
CA MET A 17 -30.30 9.87 29.38
C MET A 17 -31.59 10.46 29.97
N LYS A 18 -32.73 9.83 29.72
CA LYS A 18 -34.02 10.26 30.31
C LYS A 18 -34.02 10.10 31.83
N TYR A 19 -33.47 9.02 32.36
CA TYR A 19 -33.36 8.82 33.82
C TYR A 19 -32.40 9.81 34.47
N LYS A 20 -31.22 10.06 33.87
CA LYS A 20 -30.31 11.13 34.30
C LYS A 20 -31.02 12.47 34.40
N ALA A 21 -31.76 12.87 33.35
CA ALA A 21 -32.50 14.12 33.34
C ALA A 21 -33.58 14.18 34.44
N LYS A 22 -34.30 13.07 34.69
CA LYS A 22 -35.29 12.98 35.78
C LYS A 22 -34.63 13.14 37.14
N THR A 23 -33.50 12.49 37.38
CA THR A 23 -32.76 12.58 38.64
C THR A 23 -32.20 13.98 38.87
N LEU A 24 -31.70 14.65 37.84
CA LEU A 24 -31.26 16.06 37.92
C LEU A 24 -32.40 17.01 38.31
N ARG A 25 -33.61 16.81 37.77
CA ARG A 25 -34.80 17.58 38.21
C ARG A 25 -35.09 17.33 39.68
N ARG A 26 -35.03 16.08 40.13
CA ARG A 26 -35.25 15.74 41.53
C ARG A 26 -34.22 16.36 42.48
N ILE A 27 -32.95 16.42 42.08
CA ILE A 27 -31.91 17.15 42.82
C ILE A 27 -32.27 18.64 42.95
N LYS A 28 -32.79 19.24 41.88
CA LYS A 28 -33.23 20.64 41.91
C LYS A 28 -34.38 20.86 42.88
N GLU A 29 -35.39 19.98 42.85
CA GLU A 29 -36.52 20.01 43.80
C GLU A 29 -36.04 19.90 45.25
N PHE A 30 -35.10 18.99 45.55
CA PHE A 30 -34.53 18.88 46.90
C PHE A 30 -33.77 20.13 47.33
N LYS A 31 -33.04 20.78 46.42
CA LYS A 31 -32.37 22.06 46.71
C LYS A 31 -33.36 23.19 46.99
N GLU A 32 -34.45 23.25 46.22
CA GLU A 32 -35.51 24.24 46.41
C GLU A 32 -36.20 24.05 47.78
N MET A 33 -36.61 22.82 48.12
CA MET A 33 -37.18 22.51 49.45
C MET A 33 -36.21 22.82 50.59
N ARG A 34 -34.92 22.51 50.41
CA ARG A 34 -33.90 22.82 51.42
C ARG A 34 -33.78 24.32 51.68
N ILE A 35 -33.80 25.14 50.64
CA ILE A 35 -33.78 26.61 50.77
C ILE A 35 -35.03 27.10 51.52
N GLU A 36 -36.20 26.49 51.27
CA GLU A 36 -37.43 26.82 52.00
C GLU A 36 -37.32 26.48 53.50
N TRP A 37 -36.80 25.31 53.83
CA TRP A 37 -36.58 24.89 55.22
C TRP A 37 -35.54 25.75 55.94
N GLU A 38 -34.43 26.10 55.28
CA GLU A 38 -33.41 27.02 55.81
C GLU A 38 -33.98 28.42 56.08
N ARG A 39 -34.94 28.87 55.27
CA ARG A 39 -35.64 30.15 55.49
C ARG A 39 -36.67 30.07 56.61
N ARG A 40 -37.33 28.91 56.80
CA ARG A 40 -38.35 28.71 57.84
C ARG A 40 -37.72 28.58 59.23
N GLN A 41 -36.59 27.91 59.35
CA GLN A 41 -35.90 27.68 60.63
C GLN A 41 -35.71 28.95 61.50
N PRO A 42 -35.15 30.06 61.00
CA PRO A 42 -35.00 31.28 61.81
C PRO A 42 -36.34 31.96 62.14
N VAL A 43 -37.41 31.68 61.38
CA VAL A 43 -38.75 32.20 61.69
C VAL A 43 -39.35 31.42 62.87
N VAL A 44 -39.25 30.08 62.85
CA VAL A 44 -39.68 29.22 63.97
C VAL A 44 -38.93 29.57 65.26
N GLU A 45 -37.62 29.83 65.18
CA GLU A 45 -36.83 30.22 66.36
C GLU A 45 -37.27 31.57 66.95
N LYS A 46 -37.69 32.53 66.10
CA LYS A 46 -38.25 33.79 66.56
C LYS A 46 -39.63 33.59 67.19
N GLU A 47 -40.49 32.81 66.58
CA GLU A 47 -41.82 32.46 67.11
C GLU A 47 -41.71 31.77 68.47
N LEU A 48 -40.77 30.84 68.63
CA LEU A 48 -40.42 30.21 69.93
C LEU A 48 -39.96 31.22 70.97
N SER A 49 -39.15 32.21 70.58
CA SER A 49 -38.65 33.24 71.51
C SER A 49 -39.70 34.27 71.94
N GLN A 50 -40.79 34.41 71.17
CA GLN A 50 -41.84 35.41 71.36
C GLN A 50 -43.15 34.81 71.92
N LEU A 51 -43.13 33.54 72.33
CA LEU A 51 -44.29 32.84 72.85
C LEU A 51 -44.80 33.48 74.15
N THR A 52 -46.10 33.77 74.20
CA THR A 52 -46.77 34.25 75.42
C THR A 52 -47.28 33.08 76.26
N GLU A 53 -47.53 33.29 77.55
CA GLU A 53 -48.07 32.25 78.45
C GLU A 53 -49.40 31.67 77.94
N GLU A 54 -50.25 32.50 77.31
CA GLU A 54 -51.51 32.04 76.69
C GLU A 54 -51.30 31.13 75.47
N ASP A 55 -50.21 31.31 74.72
CA ASP A 55 -49.87 30.47 73.57
C ASP A 55 -49.29 29.13 73.99
N ILE A 56 -48.59 29.09 75.12
CA ILE A 56 -48.10 27.86 75.75
C ILE A 56 -49.30 27.01 76.20
N ASP A 57 -50.28 27.60 76.87
CA ASP A 57 -51.50 26.91 77.31
C ASP A 57 -52.33 26.34 76.15
N ARG A 58 -52.20 26.93 74.95
CA ARG A 58 -52.83 26.46 73.70
C ARG A 58 -52.03 25.39 72.95
N GLY A 59 -50.83 25.03 73.43
CA GLY A 59 -49.99 23.99 72.84
C GLY A 59 -49.10 24.45 71.67
N TRP A 60 -49.00 25.76 71.41
CA TRP A 60 -48.14 26.28 70.33
C TRP A 60 -46.65 26.08 70.61
N GLY A 61 -46.24 26.07 71.87
CA GLY A 61 -44.85 25.78 72.26
C GLY A 61 -44.39 24.41 71.76
N GLU A 62 -45.16 23.37 72.07
CA GLU A 62 -44.86 21.99 71.61
C GLU A 62 -44.93 21.88 70.08
N ALA A 63 -45.89 22.56 69.44
CA ALA A 63 -46.00 22.58 67.98
C ALA A 63 -44.78 23.20 67.29
N PHE A 64 -44.26 24.33 67.78
CA PHE A 64 -43.07 24.95 67.20
C PHE A 64 -41.78 24.19 67.56
N GLU A 65 -41.69 23.60 68.75
CA GLU A 65 -40.56 22.74 69.11
C GLU A 65 -40.50 21.48 68.23
N THR A 66 -41.65 20.85 67.97
CA THR A 66 -41.74 19.71 67.06
C THR A 66 -41.43 20.11 65.63
N GLU A 67 -41.96 21.24 65.13
CA GLU A 67 -41.60 21.77 63.81
C GLU A 67 -40.09 22.02 63.70
N LYS A 68 -39.46 22.63 64.71
CA LYS A 68 -38.01 22.86 64.76
C LYS A 68 -37.23 21.55 64.65
N HIS A 69 -37.63 20.52 65.39
CA HIS A 69 -37.00 19.20 65.29
C HIS A 69 -37.19 18.59 63.89
N ILE A 70 -38.40 18.65 63.33
CA ILE A 70 -38.69 18.13 61.99
C ILE A 70 -37.84 18.85 60.94
N LEU A 71 -37.75 20.18 60.98
CA LEU A 71 -36.94 20.97 60.05
C LEU A 71 -35.46 20.62 60.15
N HIS A 72 -34.94 20.47 61.37
CA HIS A 72 -33.54 20.09 61.60
C HIS A 72 -33.22 18.73 60.94
N PHE A 73 -34.00 17.69 61.23
CA PHE A 73 -33.79 16.37 60.62
C PHE A 73 -34.06 16.35 59.12
N SER A 74 -35.05 17.11 58.64
CA SER A 74 -35.34 17.23 57.21
C SER A 74 -34.18 17.87 56.45
N LEU A 75 -33.55 18.88 57.03
CA LEU A 75 -32.35 19.51 56.46
C LEU A 75 -31.18 18.53 56.39
N GLU A 76 -30.91 17.78 57.46
CA GLU A 76 -29.85 16.77 57.48
C GLU A 76 -30.10 15.68 56.44
N LEU A 77 -31.30 15.10 56.42
CA LEU A 77 -31.69 14.06 55.47
C LEU A 77 -31.62 14.55 54.01
N SER A 78 -32.01 15.80 53.75
CA SER A 78 -31.95 16.37 52.40
C SER A 78 -30.53 16.44 51.83
N VAL A 79 -29.51 16.61 52.69
CA VAL A 79 -28.12 16.61 52.26
C VAL A 79 -27.72 15.23 51.79
N GLU A 80 -28.07 14.20 52.56
CA GLU A 80 -27.82 12.80 52.21
C GLU A 80 -28.56 12.40 50.92
N ASP A 81 -29.83 12.79 50.78
CA ASP A 81 -30.63 12.54 49.58
C ASP A 81 -30.01 13.23 48.34
N ILE A 82 -29.57 14.48 48.45
CA ILE A 82 -28.90 15.19 47.36
C ILE A 82 -27.60 14.48 46.98
N LEU A 83 -26.80 14.04 47.95
CA LEU A 83 -25.54 13.35 47.70
C LEU A 83 -25.78 11.98 47.04
N SER A 84 -26.75 11.21 47.53
CA SER A 84 -27.17 9.94 46.95
C SER A 84 -27.64 10.12 45.50
N LYS A 85 -28.48 11.13 45.22
CA LYS A 85 -28.93 11.41 43.86
C LYS A 85 -27.81 11.89 42.95
N LYS A 86 -26.86 12.68 43.46
CA LYS A 86 -25.64 13.05 42.71
C LYS A 86 -24.80 11.83 42.36
N GLN A 87 -24.68 10.87 43.27
CA GLN A 87 -24.00 9.61 42.99
C GLN A 87 -24.70 8.83 41.86
N GLN A 88 -26.04 8.71 41.92
CA GLN A 88 -26.81 8.10 40.83
C GLN A 88 -26.62 8.82 39.48
N VAL A 89 -26.47 10.15 39.48
CA VAL A 89 -26.16 10.89 38.24
C VAL A 89 -24.79 10.52 37.69
N ARG A 90 -23.78 10.32 38.54
CA ARG A 90 -22.44 9.86 38.12
C ARG A 90 -22.49 8.46 37.53
N GLU A 91 -23.24 7.55 38.14
CA GLU A 91 -23.46 6.19 37.62
C GLU A 91 -24.12 6.23 36.24
N TYR A 92 -25.15 7.06 36.04
CA TYR A 92 -25.76 7.24 34.71
C TYR A 92 -24.80 7.90 33.71
N GLU A 93 -23.87 8.75 34.15
CA GLU A 93 -22.85 9.34 33.28
C GLU A 93 -21.86 8.29 32.78
N GLU A 94 -21.40 7.42 33.67
CA GLU A 94 -20.54 6.28 33.34
C GLU A 94 -21.27 5.30 32.40
N GLU A 95 -22.54 4.98 32.68
CA GLU A 95 -23.35 4.10 31.82
C GLU A 95 -23.57 4.72 30.42
N ILE A 96 -23.83 6.03 30.33
CA ILE A 96 -23.94 6.74 29.04
C ILE A 96 -22.63 6.65 28.25
N GLU A 97 -21.49 6.80 28.91
CA GLU A 97 -20.19 6.75 28.23
C GLU A 97 -19.89 5.32 27.75
N ASN A 98 -20.15 4.32 28.58
CA ASN A 98 -20.00 2.92 28.19
C ASN A 98 -20.86 2.58 26.96
N LEU A 99 -22.14 2.99 26.95
CA LEU A 99 -23.04 2.77 25.81
C LEU A 99 -22.60 3.53 24.55
N ARG A 100 -21.91 4.67 24.68
CA ARG A 100 -21.35 5.39 23.52
C ARG A 100 -20.16 4.65 22.93
N ILE A 101 -19.25 4.18 23.78
CA ILE A 101 -18.11 3.37 23.36
C ILE A 101 -18.61 2.09 22.68
N GLU A 102 -19.59 1.41 23.28
CA GLU A 102 -20.20 0.21 22.69
C GLU A 102 -20.81 0.49 21.31
N LEU A 103 -21.50 1.63 21.13
CA LEU A 103 -22.02 2.03 19.82
C LEU A 103 -20.92 2.30 18.80
N GLU A 104 -19.83 2.95 19.20
CA GLU A 104 -18.66 3.18 18.34
C GLU A 104 -17.98 1.87 17.95
N ASP A 105 -17.91 0.90 18.87
CA ASP A 105 -17.40 -0.45 18.61
C ASP A 105 -18.28 -1.18 17.59
N LEU A 106 -19.60 -1.20 17.82
CA LEU A 106 -20.55 -1.85 16.92
C LEU A 106 -20.60 -1.21 15.52
N ASP A 107 -20.51 0.12 15.44
CA ASP A 107 -20.45 0.82 14.15
C ASP A 107 -19.15 0.46 13.40
N ARG A 108 -18.01 0.33 14.09
CA ARG A 108 -16.75 -0.14 13.49
C ARG A 108 -16.84 -1.58 13.00
N ASP A 109 -17.43 -2.47 13.80
CA ASP A 109 -17.62 -3.88 13.43
C ASP A 109 -18.52 -3.99 12.18
N LEU A 110 -19.55 -3.15 12.08
CA LEU A 110 -20.43 -3.09 10.92
C LEU A 110 -19.67 -2.62 9.67
N GLU A 111 -18.88 -1.55 9.78
CA GLU A 111 -18.03 -1.05 8.70
C GLU A 111 -17.02 -2.11 8.23
N GLU A 112 -16.41 -2.85 9.16
CA GLU A 112 -15.50 -3.95 8.83
C GLU A 112 -16.22 -5.08 8.09
N CYS A 113 -17.44 -5.45 8.52
CA CYS A 113 -18.24 -6.45 7.83
C CYS A 113 -18.55 -6.03 6.37
N ILE A 114 -18.95 -4.77 6.17
CA ILE A 114 -19.24 -4.23 4.84
C ILE A 114 -17.97 -4.20 3.99
N LEU A 115 -16.85 -3.75 4.55
CA LEU A 115 -15.57 -3.71 3.85
C LEU A 115 -15.16 -5.11 3.40
N ASN A 116 -15.21 -6.09 4.30
CA ASN A 116 -14.87 -7.48 3.97
C ASN A 116 -15.76 -8.04 2.86
N GLU A 117 -17.07 -7.81 2.92
CA GLU A 117 -17.99 -8.21 1.84
C GLU A 117 -17.62 -7.56 0.50
N THR A 118 -17.31 -6.27 0.49
CA THR A 118 -16.91 -5.58 -0.75
C THR A 118 -15.60 -6.13 -1.31
N MET A 119 -14.61 -6.39 -0.45
CA MET A 119 -13.33 -6.97 -0.86
C MET A 119 -13.51 -8.37 -1.44
N GLU A 120 -14.38 -9.19 -0.85
CA GLU A 120 -14.71 -10.51 -1.40
C GLU A 120 -15.36 -10.40 -2.78
N LEU A 121 -16.34 -9.51 -2.95
CA LEU A 121 -17.00 -9.27 -4.25
C LEU A 121 -16.02 -8.79 -5.33
N GLU A 122 -15.08 -7.91 -4.98
CA GLU A 122 -14.03 -7.46 -5.89
C GLU A 122 -13.08 -8.59 -6.27
N SER A 123 -12.66 -9.41 -5.30
CA SER A 123 -11.84 -10.60 -5.56
C SER A 123 -12.52 -11.57 -6.52
N TYR A 124 -13.82 -11.84 -6.34
CA TYR A 124 -14.59 -12.66 -7.27
C TYR A 124 -14.67 -12.04 -8.67
N ARG A 125 -14.87 -10.71 -8.74
CA ARG A 125 -14.91 -9.99 -10.01
C ARG A 125 -13.58 -10.10 -10.76
N ASP A 126 -12.45 -9.90 -10.07
CA ASP A 126 -11.12 -9.99 -10.67
C ASP A 126 -10.82 -11.41 -11.16
N MET A 127 -11.23 -12.43 -10.40
CA MET A 127 -11.09 -13.82 -10.81
C MET A 127 -11.87 -14.11 -12.11
N GLU A 128 -13.11 -13.64 -12.22
CA GLU A 128 -13.93 -13.82 -13.42
C GLU A 128 -13.38 -13.02 -14.62
N LEU A 129 -12.86 -11.81 -14.40
CA LEU A 129 -12.18 -11.04 -15.44
C LEU A 129 -10.94 -11.75 -15.96
N GLN A 130 -10.08 -12.25 -15.06
CA GLN A 130 -8.90 -13.04 -15.45
C GLN A 130 -9.27 -14.30 -16.22
N ARG A 131 -10.36 -14.97 -15.82
CA ARG A 131 -10.87 -16.14 -16.52
C ARG A 131 -11.37 -15.79 -17.92
N ALA A 132 -12.11 -14.70 -18.07
CA ALA A 132 -12.58 -14.22 -19.37
C ALA A 132 -11.41 -13.85 -20.30
N ASP A 133 -10.39 -13.16 -19.77
CA ASP A 133 -9.18 -12.83 -20.50
C ASP A 133 -8.40 -14.06 -20.95
N ALA A 134 -8.29 -15.08 -20.08
CA ALA A 134 -7.67 -16.35 -20.43
C ALA A 134 -8.42 -17.04 -21.60
N MET A 135 -9.74 -17.11 -21.54
CA MET A 135 -10.55 -17.67 -22.64
C MET A 135 -10.41 -16.86 -23.93
N PHE A 136 -10.41 -15.53 -23.84
CA PHE A 136 -10.26 -14.65 -24.99
C PHE A 136 -8.87 -14.80 -25.64
N THR A 137 -7.81 -14.82 -24.84
CA THR A 137 -6.43 -14.99 -25.33
C THR A 137 -6.22 -16.37 -25.97
N GLU A 138 -6.79 -17.43 -25.39
CA GLU A 138 -6.76 -18.77 -25.98
C GLU A 138 -7.51 -18.82 -27.32
N GLU A 139 -8.72 -18.27 -27.38
CA GLU A 139 -9.52 -18.22 -28.61
C GLU A 139 -8.81 -17.39 -29.71
N LYS A 140 -8.23 -16.26 -29.33
CA LYS A 140 -7.41 -15.44 -30.24
C LYS A 140 -6.21 -16.23 -30.76
N ALA A 141 -5.49 -16.93 -29.89
CA ALA A 141 -4.35 -17.77 -30.28
C ALA A 141 -4.78 -18.91 -31.21
N ARG A 142 -5.94 -19.54 -30.96
CA ARG A 142 -6.54 -20.56 -31.81
C ARG A 142 -6.86 -20.00 -33.20
N ARG A 143 -7.52 -18.85 -33.29
CA ARG A 143 -7.83 -18.17 -34.55
C ARG A 143 -6.57 -17.82 -35.34
N VAL A 144 -5.55 -17.25 -34.69
CA VAL A 144 -4.26 -16.96 -35.33
C VAL A 144 -3.62 -18.25 -35.85
N ARG A 145 -3.68 -19.36 -35.10
CA ARG A 145 -3.16 -20.66 -35.53
C ARG A 145 -3.89 -21.18 -36.77
N VAL A 146 -5.22 -21.12 -36.79
CA VAL A 146 -6.02 -21.51 -37.95
C VAL A 146 -5.66 -20.66 -39.17
N GLN A 147 -5.55 -19.34 -39.01
CA GLN A 147 -5.12 -18.45 -40.10
C GLN A 147 -3.70 -18.80 -40.58
N ARG A 148 -2.75 -19.04 -39.67
CA ARG A 148 -1.39 -19.47 -40.03
C ARG A 148 -1.35 -20.80 -40.76
N ILE A 149 -2.24 -21.75 -40.45
CA ILE A 149 -2.35 -23.01 -41.20
C ILE A 149 -2.96 -22.77 -42.57
N ARG A 150 -4.03 -21.94 -42.64
CA ARG A 150 -4.73 -21.60 -43.88
C ARG A 150 -3.83 -20.90 -44.90
N TRP A 151 -3.04 -19.93 -44.45
CA TRP A 151 -2.13 -19.12 -45.28
C TRP A 151 -0.69 -19.63 -45.26
N GLY A 152 -0.41 -20.70 -44.51
CA GLY A 152 0.92 -21.26 -44.40
C GLY A 152 1.31 -22.00 -45.69
N THR A 153 2.52 -21.77 -46.17
CA THR A 153 3.07 -22.49 -47.32
C THR A 153 3.14 -23.99 -47.04
N ARG A 154 2.52 -24.80 -47.90
CA ARG A 154 2.42 -26.25 -47.74
C ARG A 154 3.81 -26.90 -47.80
N ASN A 155 4.37 -27.23 -46.64
CA ASN A 155 5.72 -27.79 -46.53
C ASN A 155 5.66 -29.29 -46.20
N VAL A 156 5.80 -30.14 -47.22
CA VAL A 156 5.66 -31.61 -47.14
C VAL A 156 6.74 -32.23 -46.23
N ARG A 157 7.95 -31.66 -46.18
CA ARG A 157 9.07 -32.16 -45.36
C ARG A 157 8.89 -31.97 -43.85
N LYS A 158 7.98 -31.11 -43.41
CA LYS A 158 7.80 -30.80 -41.98
C LYS A 158 7.34 -32.01 -41.15
N HIS A 159 6.48 -32.86 -41.73
CA HIS A 159 5.97 -34.06 -41.04
C HIS A 159 7.02 -35.17 -40.94
N VAL A 160 7.93 -35.26 -41.91
CA VAL A 160 9.08 -36.19 -41.87
C VAL A 160 10.02 -35.80 -40.72
N ILE A 161 10.41 -34.53 -40.64
CA ILE A 161 11.28 -34.01 -39.58
C ILE A 161 10.63 -34.15 -38.19
N LEU A 162 9.31 -34.00 -38.09
CA LEU A 162 8.58 -34.20 -36.83
C LEU A 162 8.61 -35.66 -36.36
N ARG A 163 8.43 -36.62 -37.27
CA ARG A 163 8.56 -38.05 -36.95
C ARG A 163 9.98 -38.40 -36.52
N GLU A 164 10.98 -37.99 -37.30
CA GLU A 164 12.39 -38.22 -36.96
C GLU A 164 12.77 -37.65 -35.58
N ARG A 165 12.23 -36.48 -35.19
CA ARG A 165 12.44 -35.90 -33.85
C ARG A 165 11.72 -36.66 -32.74
N GLN A 166 10.53 -37.18 -33.00
CA GLN A 166 9.81 -38.03 -32.04
C GLN A 166 10.55 -39.35 -31.83
N ASP A 167 11.04 -39.96 -32.91
CA ASP A 167 11.83 -41.19 -32.85
C ASP A 167 13.14 -40.98 -32.06
N LEU A 168 13.82 -39.84 -32.25
CA LEU A 168 14.99 -39.47 -31.45
C LEU A 168 14.68 -39.27 -29.96
N GLN A 169 13.51 -38.74 -29.61
CA GLN A 169 13.09 -38.62 -28.20
C GLN A 169 12.75 -39.97 -27.57
N VAL A 170 12.15 -40.88 -28.33
CA VAL A 170 11.87 -42.25 -27.90
C VAL A 170 13.20 -42.99 -27.66
N LEU A 171 14.14 -42.91 -28.60
CA LEU A 171 15.48 -43.46 -28.45
C LEU A 171 16.23 -42.89 -27.24
N GLN A 172 16.12 -41.58 -26.98
CA GLN A 172 16.69 -40.97 -25.78
C GLN A 172 16.07 -41.55 -24.50
N LYS A 173 14.75 -41.72 -24.44
CA LYS A 173 14.09 -42.35 -23.29
C LYS A 173 14.51 -43.81 -23.10
N GLU A 174 14.67 -44.56 -24.19
CA GLU A 174 15.15 -45.94 -24.16
C GLU A 174 16.60 -46.05 -23.71
N THR A 175 17.48 -45.15 -24.14
CA THR A 175 18.87 -45.12 -23.65
C THR A 175 18.96 -44.77 -22.16
N LEU A 176 18.15 -43.82 -21.69
CA LEU A 176 18.05 -43.50 -20.26
C LEU A 176 17.48 -44.67 -19.45
N ALA A 177 16.52 -45.41 -19.99
CA ALA A 177 15.98 -46.62 -19.36
C ALA A 177 17.02 -47.76 -19.29
N LYS A 178 17.85 -47.94 -20.32
CA LYS A 178 18.93 -48.95 -20.32
C LYS A 178 20.03 -48.64 -19.31
N LEU A 179 20.43 -47.37 -19.20
CA LEU A 179 21.39 -46.92 -18.17
C LEU A 179 20.88 -47.17 -16.74
N GLN A 180 19.58 -47.00 -16.50
CA GLN A 180 18.98 -47.34 -15.20
C GLN A 180 19.03 -48.85 -14.88
N VAL A 181 19.00 -49.74 -15.87
CA VAL A 181 18.97 -51.20 -15.63
C VAL A 181 20.37 -51.75 -15.30
N GLU A 182 21.43 -51.23 -15.91
CA GLU A 182 22.81 -51.69 -15.68
C GLU A 182 23.36 -51.28 -14.31
N GLU A 183 23.04 -50.08 -13.81
CA GLU A 183 23.53 -49.60 -12.50
C GLU A 183 22.71 -50.12 -11.31
N LEU A 184 21.48 -50.61 -11.54
CA LEU A 184 20.55 -51.02 -10.48
C LEU A 184 20.46 -52.53 -10.25
N GLY A 185 21.23 -53.35 -10.97
CA GLY A 185 21.18 -54.82 -10.85
C GLY A 185 21.66 -55.38 -9.50
N VAL A 186 22.52 -54.66 -8.75
CA VAL A 186 23.26 -55.23 -7.60
C VAL A 186 23.03 -54.48 -6.27
N LEU A 187 22.25 -53.40 -6.25
CA LEU A 187 22.06 -52.56 -5.06
C LEU A 187 20.76 -52.89 -4.30
N ALA A 188 20.79 -52.84 -2.96
CA ALA A 188 19.58 -52.92 -2.12
C ALA A 188 18.59 -51.78 -2.44
N PHE A 189 17.29 -52.04 -2.34
CA PHE A 189 16.19 -51.18 -2.81
C PHE A 189 16.28 -49.70 -2.37
N GLU A 190 16.73 -49.44 -1.14
CA GLU A 190 16.87 -48.07 -0.60
C GLU A 190 18.02 -47.29 -1.27
N LYS A 191 19.13 -47.97 -1.55
CA LYS A 191 20.25 -47.38 -2.32
C LYS A 191 19.83 -47.11 -3.76
N LYS A 192 18.92 -47.93 -4.33
CA LYS A 192 18.35 -47.69 -5.67
C LYS A 192 17.55 -46.39 -5.73
N GLN A 193 16.69 -46.13 -4.73
CA GLN A 193 15.91 -44.89 -4.69
C GLN A 193 16.79 -43.66 -4.52
N PHE A 194 17.84 -43.74 -3.70
CA PHE A 194 18.78 -42.64 -3.50
C PHE A 194 19.56 -42.29 -4.77
N VAL A 195 20.08 -43.30 -5.47
CA VAL A 195 20.82 -43.11 -6.74
C VAL A 195 19.89 -42.55 -7.83
N LYS A 196 18.65 -43.04 -7.91
CA LYS A 196 17.65 -42.52 -8.84
C LYS A 196 17.36 -41.03 -8.62
N ARG A 197 17.15 -40.61 -7.37
CA ARG A 197 16.95 -39.19 -7.02
C ARG A 197 18.17 -38.33 -7.36
N LYS A 198 19.39 -38.83 -7.12
CA LYS A 198 20.62 -38.12 -7.51
C LYS A 198 20.77 -38.00 -9.02
N LEU A 199 20.49 -39.05 -9.79
CA LEU A 199 20.52 -39.01 -11.25
C LEU A 199 19.48 -38.03 -11.80
N GLU A 200 18.26 -38.04 -11.26
CA GLU A 200 17.20 -37.09 -11.63
C GLU A 200 17.63 -35.64 -11.36
N GLN A 201 18.24 -35.36 -10.20
CA GLN A 201 18.81 -34.04 -9.89
C GLN A 201 19.92 -33.63 -10.86
N VAL A 202 20.85 -34.52 -11.18
CA VAL A 202 21.94 -34.23 -12.13
C VAL A 202 21.40 -33.96 -13.54
N ILE A 203 20.35 -34.67 -13.95
CA ILE A 203 19.67 -34.45 -15.24
C ILE A 203 18.97 -33.08 -15.25
N GLU A 204 18.27 -32.72 -14.18
CA GLU A 204 17.65 -31.40 -14.04
C GLU A 204 18.68 -30.27 -14.07
N ASP A 205 19.80 -30.41 -13.36
CA ASP A 205 20.87 -29.43 -13.34
C ASP A 205 21.57 -29.31 -14.71
N ALA A 206 21.75 -30.42 -15.42
CA ALA A 206 22.23 -30.43 -16.80
C ALA A 206 21.24 -29.75 -17.78
N ALA A 207 19.93 -29.93 -17.58
CA ALA A 207 18.91 -29.28 -18.38
C ALA A 207 18.86 -27.76 -18.12
N ARG A 208 18.91 -27.35 -16.84
CA ARG A 208 18.94 -25.94 -16.42
C ARG A 208 20.19 -25.23 -16.94
N SER A 209 21.37 -25.84 -16.82
CA SER A 209 22.62 -25.27 -17.34
C SER A 209 22.63 -25.15 -18.86
N ARG A 210 22.06 -26.11 -19.61
CA ARG A 210 21.88 -26.00 -21.07
C ARG A 210 20.91 -24.87 -21.44
N ALA A 211 19.80 -24.71 -20.70
CA ALA A 211 18.85 -23.63 -20.93
C ALA A 211 19.49 -22.25 -20.67
N GLN A 212 20.28 -22.11 -19.60
CA GLN A 212 21.03 -20.90 -19.29
C GLN A 212 22.06 -20.57 -20.38
N ARG A 213 22.84 -21.57 -20.85
CA ARG A 213 23.79 -21.37 -21.97
C ARG A 213 23.08 -20.95 -23.27
N SER A 214 21.92 -21.53 -23.55
CA SER A 214 21.09 -21.16 -24.70
C SER A 214 20.58 -19.71 -24.59
N LYS A 215 20.13 -19.29 -23.41
CA LYS A 215 19.69 -17.92 -23.13
C LYS A 215 20.82 -16.91 -23.29
N ALA A 216 22.00 -17.19 -22.73
CA ALA A 216 23.19 -16.34 -22.88
C ALA A 216 23.62 -16.20 -24.36
N MET A 217 23.59 -17.29 -25.13
CA MET A 217 23.85 -17.26 -26.57
C MET A 217 22.83 -16.42 -27.35
N LEU A 218 21.56 -16.45 -26.97
CA LEU A 218 20.52 -15.61 -27.59
C LEU A 218 20.71 -14.12 -27.25
N GLU A 219 21.09 -13.80 -26.02
CA GLU A 219 21.39 -12.42 -25.59
C GLU A 219 22.62 -11.86 -26.31
N MET A 220 23.71 -12.64 -26.44
CA MET A 220 24.88 -12.24 -27.22
C MET A 220 24.55 -12.00 -28.70
N LYS A 221 23.70 -12.84 -29.31
CA LYS A 221 23.26 -12.65 -30.71
C LYS A 221 22.36 -11.41 -30.88
N ARG A 222 21.52 -11.09 -29.90
CA ARG A 222 20.70 -9.86 -29.92
C ARG A 222 21.58 -8.62 -29.88
N ASN A 223 22.57 -8.58 -29.00
CA ASN A 223 23.47 -7.44 -28.86
C ASN A 223 24.34 -7.23 -30.12
N SER A 224 24.80 -8.32 -30.74
CA SER A 224 25.55 -8.25 -32.01
C SER A 224 24.71 -7.67 -33.15
N ASN A 225 23.47 -8.12 -33.31
CA ASN A 225 22.58 -7.60 -34.37
C ASN A 225 22.19 -6.13 -34.15
N VAL A 226 22.04 -5.69 -32.90
CA VAL A 226 21.76 -4.28 -32.57
C VAL A 226 22.98 -3.41 -32.88
N LEU A 227 24.19 -3.83 -32.49
CA LEU A 227 25.44 -3.13 -32.82
C LEU A 227 25.66 -3.03 -34.33
N LEU A 228 25.42 -4.10 -35.08
CA LEU A 228 25.51 -4.09 -36.54
C LEU A 228 24.49 -3.13 -37.17
N GLY A 229 23.25 -3.12 -36.68
CA GLY A 229 22.21 -2.20 -37.16
C GLY A 229 22.54 -0.73 -36.87
N PHE A 230 23.10 -0.42 -35.69
CA PHE A 230 23.56 0.92 -35.36
C PHE A 230 24.74 1.37 -36.23
N ASN A 231 25.72 0.50 -36.44
CA ASN A 231 26.88 0.82 -37.29
C ASN A 231 26.46 1.07 -38.76
N GLU A 232 25.52 0.28 -39.29
CA GLU A 232 24.99 0.49 -40.64
C GLU A 232 24.21 1.80 -40.77
N ALA A 233 23.44 2.17 -39.75
CA ALA A 233 22.73 3.45 -39.71
C ALA A 233 23.69 4.65 -39.62
N VAL A 234 24.73 4.55 -38.79
CA VAL A 234 25.78 5.59 -38.67
C VAL A 234 26.54 5.74 -39.99
N GLN A 235 26.89 4.64 -40.66
CA GLN A 235 27.53 4.68 -41.97
C GLN A 235 26.63 5.34 -43.04
N LYS A 236 25.32 5.03 -43.05
CA LYS A 236 24.37 5.69 -43.96
C LYS A 236 24.22 7.18 -43.67
N MET A 237 24.16 7.58 -42.40
CA MET A 237 24.14 9.00 -42.03
C MET A 237 25.43 9.71 -42.42
N GLN A 238 26.59 9.07 -42.26
CA GLN A 238 27.87 9.62 -42.71
C GLN A 238 27.91 9.77 -44.24
N ALA A 239 27.42 8.77 -44.99
CA ALA A 239 27.33 8.85 -46.45
C ALA A 239 26.43 10.01 -46.91
N ILE A 240 25.25 10.15 -46.30
CA ILE A 240 24.34 11.28 -46.54
C ILE A 240 25.06 12.61 -46.23
N THR A 241 25.71 12.71 -45.08
CA THR A 241 26.44 13.92 -44.69
C THR A 241 27.54 14.26 -45.68
N GLN A 242 28.27 13.26 -46.20
CA GLN A 242 29.31 13.44 -47.21
C GLN A 242 28.74 13.86 -48.58
N GLU A 243 27.62 13.30 -49.01
CA GLU A 243 26.94 13.68 -50.25
C GLU A 243 26.43 15.12 -50.21
N TYR A 244 25.83 15.55 -49.10
CA TYR A 244 25.32 16.92 -48.95
C TYR A 244 26.43 17.95 -48.66
N THR A 245 27.52 17.58 -47.99
CA THR A 245 28.65 18.51 -47.74
C THR A 245 29.44 18.85 -49.01
N PHE A 246 29.35 18.03 -50.06
CA PHE A 246 29.95 18.37 -51.36
C PHE A 246 29.17 19.48 -52.09
N GLN A 247 27.84 19.53 -51.94
CA GLN A 247 27.00 20.59 -52.53
C GLN A 247 27.21 21.97 -51.88
N TYR A 248 27.67 22.02 -50.62
CA TYR A 248 27.99 23.28 -49.93
C TYR A 248 29.42 23.79 -50.15
N ARG A 249 30.29 23.02 -50.82
CA ARG A 249 31.63 23.48 -51.23
C ARG A 249 31.59 24.07 -52.64
N LEU A 250 30.85 25.18 -52.80
CA LEU A 250 31.01 26.07 -53.96
C LEU A 250 32.46 26.60 -53.99
N PRO A 251 33.11 26.70 -55.17
CA PRO A 251 34.42 27.32 -55.29
C PRO A 251 34.27 28.79 -54.88
N LYS A 252 35.13 29.25 -53.96
CA LYS A 252 35.12 30.64 -53.48
C LYS A 252 35.22 31.59 -54.67
N SER A 253 34.11 32.24 -55.03
CA SER A 253 34.08 33.26 -56.06
C SER A 253 34.94 34.46 -55.63
N GLU A 254 35.53 35.15 -56.61
CA GLU A 254 36.54 36.22 -56.48
C GLU A 254 36.21 37.34 -55.48
N ALA A 255 34.95 37.46 -55.07
CA ALA A 255 34.48 38.41 -54.06
C ALA A 255 35.06 38.12 -52.65
N VAL A 256 35.29 36.85 -52.28
CA VAL A 256 35.85 36.48 -50.96
C VAL A 256 37.36 36.71 -50.90
N GLN A 257 38.07 36.57 -52.03
CA GLN A 257 39.51 36.89 -52.10
C GLN A 257 39.78 38.39 -51.97
N LYS A 258 38.91 39.26 -52.51
CA LYS A 258 39.04 40.72 -52.34
C LYS A 258 38.80 41.17 -50.90
N MET A 259 37.85 40.56 -50.18
CA MET A 259 37.65 40.86 -48.75
C MET A 259 38.78 40.33 -47.86
N GLN A 260 39.43 39.22 -48.23
CA GLN A 260 40.63 38.74 -47.54
C GLN A 260 41.88 39.59 -47.81
N ALA A 261 42.01 40.21 -49.00
CA ALA A 261 43.09 41.16 -49.26
C ALA A 261 42.94 42.46 -48.44
N ILE A 262 41.72 42.99 -48.31
CA ILE A 262 41.44 44.21 -47.53
C ILE A 262 41.69 43.97 -46.02
N THR A 263 41.38 42.77 -45.52
CA THR A 263 41.65 42.42 -44.10
C THR A 263 43.11 42.05 -43.83
N GLN A 264 43.88 41.64 -44.85
CA GLN A 264 45.33 41.42 -44.74
C GLN A 264 46.14 42.72 -44.76
N GLU A 265 45.69 43.77 -45.46
CA GLU A 265 46.32 45.10 -45.39
C GLU A 265 46.10 45.78 -44.03
N TYR A 266 44.94 45.59 -43.40
CA TYR A 266 44.66 46.13 -42.05
C TYR A 266 45.38 45.38 -40.92
N THR A 267 45.72 44.10 -41.11
CA THR A 267 46.41 43.28 -40.08
C THR A 267 47.94 43.32 -40.18
N PHE A 268 48.50 44.01 -41.20
CA PHE A 268 49.95 44.20 -41.34
C PHE A 268 50.50 45.39 -40.52
N GLN A 269 49.63 46.28 -40.00
CA GLN A 269 50.05 47.40 -39.14
C GLN A 269 50.19 47.02 -37.65
N TYR A 270 49.75 45.83 -37.23
CA TYR A 270 49.88 45.37 -35.82
C TYR A 270 50.29 43.91 -35.76
N ARG A 271 51.56 43.62 -36.05
CA ARG A 271 52.17 42.29 -35.81
C ARG A 271 53.37 42.44 -34.87
N LEU A 272 53.15 42.12 -33.58
CA LEU A 272 54.21 41.76 -32.62
C LEU A 272 54.24 40.22 -32.50
N PRO A 273 55.42 39.56 -32.45
CA PRO A 273 55.54 38.11 -32.51
C PRO A 273 55.62 37.46 -31.11
N ASN A 274 55.13 36.22 -30.99
CA ASN A 274 55.51 35.13 -30.06
C ASN A 274 54.66 33.90 -30.47
N GLU A 275 55.15 32.82 -31.09
CA GLU A 275 55.98 31.70 -30.56
C GLU A 275 55.51 31.24 -29.16
N SER A 276 55.23 29.98 -28.83
CA SER A 276 55.50 28.66 -29.44
C SER A 276 54.83 27.54 -28.60
N ALA A 277 54.91 26.29 -29.13
CA ALA A 277 55.01 24.99 -28.43
C ALA A 277 53.72 24.35 -27.82
N ASP A 278 53.23 23.21 -28.33
CA ASP A 278 53.66 21.79 -28.19
C ASP A 278 52.80 21.05 -27.14
N LYS A 279 51.95 20.08 -27.55
CA LYS A 279 52.20 18.62 -27.63
C LYS A 279 52.60 17.96 -26.30
N VAL A 280 51.90 16.88 -25.93
CA VAL A 280 52.42 15.52 -25.63
C VAL A 280 51.32 14.62 -25.02
N ASN A 281 51.10 13.47 -25.68
CA ASN A 281 50.86 12.07 -25.24
C ASN A 281 50.30 11.82 -23.81
N GLY A 282 49.37 10.92 -23.53
CA GLY A 282 49.15 9.58 -24.08
C GLY A 282 49.81 8.52 -23.18
N GLU A 283 49.02 7.79 -22.37
CA GLU A 283 49.08 6.32 -22.16
C GLU A 283 48.28 5.83 -20.94
N THR A 284 47.72 4.64 -21.14
CA THR A 284 46.84 3.84 -20.29
C THR A 284 47.59 3.06 -19.22
N ASN A 285 46.95 2.78 -18.07
CA ASN A 285 47.21 1.56 -17.30
C ASN A 285 45.96 1.07 -16.56
N ALA A 286 45.78 -0.25 -16.62
CA ALA A 286 44.77 -1.03 -15.92
C ALA A 286 45.19 -1.29 -14.45
N GLY A 287 44.21 -1.44 -13.56
CA GLY A 287 44.43 -1.89 -12.18
C GLY A 287 43.14 -1.95 -11.39
N ASP A 288 42.67 -3.18 -11.16
CA ASP A 288 41.53 -3.54 -10.33
C ASP A 288 41.58 -2.94 -8.92
N THR A 289 40.43 -2.51 -8.40
CA THR A 289 40.11 -2.63 -6.97
C THR A 289 38.59 -2.79 -6.79
N LYS A 290 38.20 -3.97 -6.31
CA LYS A 290 36.91 -4.20 -5.65
C LYS A 290 36.88 -3.43 -4.33
N ILE A 291 35.79 -2.72 -4.07
CA ILE A 291 35.28 -2.46 -2.72
C ILE A 291 33.78 -2.74 -2.77
N ASP A 292 33.37 -3.81 -2.08
CA ASP A 292 31.99 -4.05 -1.67
C ASP A 292 31.66 -3.08 -0.52
N TYR A 293 30.48 -2.45 -0.51
CA TYR A 293 29.57 -2.47 0.64
C TYR A 293 28.22 -1.84 0.30
N ASP A 294 27.21 -2.48 0.89
CA ASP A 294 25.77 -2.25 0.84
C ASP A 294 25.31 -0.84 1.26
N GLY A 295 24.07 -0.50 0.90
CA GLY A 295 23.27 0.43 1.69
C GLY A 295 22.30 1.29 0.91
N SER A 296 21.07 0.80 0.76
CA SER A 296 19.80 1.52 0.85
C SER A 296 19.70 2.97 0.32
N THR A 297 18.87 3.10 -0.73
CA THR A 297 17.76 4.08 -0.87
C THR A 297 17.88 5.42 -0.15
N PHE A 298 17.88 6.51 -0.93
CA PHE A 298 17.11 7.70 -0.58
C PHE A 298 16.62 8.42 -1.84
N ASP A 299 15.35 8.79 -1.78
CA ASP A 299 14.59 9.57 -2.74
C ASP A 299 15.25 10.90 -3.13
N LEU A 300 15.00 11.34 -4.37
CA LEU A 300 14.75 12.76 -4.62
C LEU A 300 13.91 12.94 -5.89
N ALA A 301 12.63 13.20 -5.64
CA ALA A 301 11.71 13.82 -6.56
C ALA A 301 12.16 15.25 -6.90
N MET A 302 12.05 15.60 -8.19
CA MET A 302 11.91 16.96 -8.73
C MET A 302 11.09 16.74 -10.03
N SER A 303 9.77 16.91 -10.07
CA SER A 303 8.98 18.14 -9.93
C SER A 303 9.46 19.29 -10.82
N SER A 304 8.48 19.91 -11.48
CA SER A 304 8.53 21.16 -12.27
C SER A 304 8.88 20.95 -13.75
N VAL A 305 8.15 21.44 -14.75
CA VAL A 305 6.91 22.24 -14.89
C VAL A 305 6.27 21.81 -16.21
#